data_AF-A0AAT9PEW2-F1
#
_entry.id   AF-A0AAT9PEW2-F1
#
_cell.length_a   1.000
_cell.length_b   1.000
_cell.length_c   1.000
_cell.angle_alpha   90.00
_cell.angle_beta   90.00
_cell.angle_gamma   90.00
#
_symmetry.space_group_name_H-M   'P 1'
#
loop_
_entity.id
_entity.type
_entity.pdbx_description
1 polymer ?
#
loop_
_entity_poly.entity_id
_entity_poly.type
_entity_poly.pdbx_seq_one_letter_code
_entity_poly.pdbx_strand_id
1 'polypeptide(L)' 'MIIKIYVYNPNNLAFLYEDKGDADTLIADVENKRLGFTLQPPPDYRNQWQWDGLRWIKTDSPL' A
#
# COMPACT_ATOMS: atom_id res chain seq x y z
N MET A 1 -4.78 2.08 15.64
CA MET A 1 -5.41 1.57 14.40
C MET A 1 -4.32 0.99 13.53
N ILE A 2 -4.48 -0.22 12.98
CA ILE A 2 -3.45 -0.84 12.13
C ILE A 2 -3.83 -0.63 10.67
N ILE A 3 -2.94 -0.05 9.88
CA ILE A 3 -3.11 0.20 8.45
C ILE A 3 -2.11 -0.62 7.64
N LYS A 4 -2.36 -0.70 6.33
CA LYS A 4 -1.48 -1.31 5.34
C LYS A 4 -1.01 -0.25 4.35
N ILE A 5 0.28 -0.25 4.02
CA ILE A 5 0.87 0.57 2.97
C ILE A 5 1.62 -0.30 1.96
N TYR A 6 1.71 0.19 0.72
CA TYR A 6 2.59 -0.39 -0.29
C TYR A 6 3.81 0.51 -0.44
N VAL A 7 4.99 -0.09 -0.36
CA VAL A 7 6.28 0.62 -0.36
C VAL A 7 6.93 0.45 -1.73
N TYR A 8 7.46 1.56 -2.24
CA TYR A 8 8.04 1.68 -3.57
C TYR A 8 9.43 2.31 -3.51
N ASN A 9 10.23 2.00 -4.53
CA ASN A 9 11.47 2.73 -4.77
C ASN A 9 11.13 4.14 -5.28
N PRO A 10 11.61 5.21 -4.61
CA PRO A 10 11.24 6.58 -4.96
C PRO A 10 11.76 7.03 -6.34
N ASN A 11 12.80 6.40 -6.89
CA ASN A 11 13.44 6.83 -8.13
C ASN A 11 12.74 6.28 -9.38
N ASN A 12 12.17 5.08 -9.30
CA ASN A 12 11.59 4.39 -10.45
C ASN A 12 10.16 3.87 -10.20
N LEU A 13 9.59 4.15 -9.03
CA LEU A 13 8.25 3.75 -8.61
C LEU A 13 8.03 2.22 -8.67
N ALA A 14 9.10 1.42 -8.65
CA ALA A 14 8.99 -0.03 -8.61
C ALA A 14 8.48 -0.47 -7.24
N PHE A 15 7.49 -1.37 -7.22
CA PHE A 15 7.00 -2.00 -6.00
C PHE A 15 8.12 -2.78 -5.30
N LEU A 16 8.26 -2.61 -3.99
CA LEU A 16 9.24 -3.32 -3.17
C LEU A 16 8.56 -4.37 -2.30
N TYR A 17 7.73 -3.92 -1.34
CA TYR A 17 7.03 -4.81 -0.40
C TYR A 17 5.79 -4.12 0.20
N GLU A 18 4.97 -4.92 0.88
CA GLU A 18 3.84 -4.47 1.69
C GLU A 18 4.26 -4.35 3.15
N ASP A 19 3.85 -3.27 3.82
CA ASP A 19 4.07 -3.07 5.26
C ASP A 19 2.75 -2.84 6.00
N LYS A 20 2.69 -3.24 7.27
CA LYS A 20 1.48 -3.19 8.10
C LYS A 20 1.83 -2.87 9.55
N GLY A 21 1.24 -1.80 10.07
CA GLY A 21 1.55 -1.29 11.40
C GLY A 21 0.60 -0.17 11.80
N ASP A 22 0.87 0.46 12.95
CA ASP A 22 0.22 1.72 13.26
C ASP A 22 0.68 2.82 12.29
N ALA A 23 -0.20 3.78 12.04
CA ALA A 23 0.05 4.82 11.05
C ALA A 23 1.30 5.65 11.37
N ASP A 24 1.53 5.97 12.65
CA ASP A 24 2.62 6.84 13.07
C ASP A 24 3.97 6.15 12.88
N THR A 25 4.10 4.87 13.27
CA THR A 25 5.30 4.07 13.04
C THR A 25 5.57 3.90 11.55
N LEU A 26 4.55 3.57 10.75
CA LEU A 26 4.73 3.36 9.30
C LEU A 26 5.20 4.64 8.60
N ILE A 27 4.62 5.80 8.94
CA ILE A 27 5.03 7.09 8.38
C ILE A 27 6.48 7.40 8.78
N ALA A 28 6.82 7.23 10.06
CA ALA A 28 8.18 7.47 10.54
C ALA A 28 9.21 6.57 9.84
N ASP A 29 8.86 5.31 9.56
CA ASP A 29 9.77 4.36 8.93
C ASP A 29 9.98 4.66 7.44
N VAL A 30 8.93 5.06 6.74
CA VAL A 30 9.00 5.56 5.35
C VAL A 30 9.86 6.82 5.25
N GLU A 31 9.65 7.79 6.14
CA GLU A 31 10.43 9.04 6.17
C GLU A 31 11.91 8.78 6.44
N ASN A 32 12.22 7.96 7.46
CA ASN A 32 13.60 7.62 7.81
C ASN A 32 14.32 6.89 6.67
N LYS A 33 13.63 5.99 5.97
CA LYS A 33 14.19 5.20 4.88
C LYS A 33 14.10 5.88 3.51
N ARG A 34 13.51 7.09 3.44
CA ARG A 34 13.24 7.85 2.20
C ARG A 34 12.53 7.01 1.13
N LEU A 35 11.55 6.22 1.56
CA LEU A 35 10.82 5.33 0.67
C LEU A 35 9.61 6.05 0.06
N GLY A 36 9.23 5.65 -1.15
CA GLY A 36 7.92 6.01 -1.67
C GLY A 36 6.86 5.11 -1.05
N PHE A 37 5.66 5.63 -0.79
CA PHE A 37 4.52 4.81 -0.38
C PHE A 37 3.22 5.31 -1.02
N THR A 38 2.23 4.43 -1.07
CA THR A 38 0.87 4.81 -1.47
C THR A 38 -0.19 4.18 -0.59
N LEU A 39 -1.29 4.91 -0.44
CA LEU A 39 -2.57 4.41 0.09
C LEU A 39 -3.51 4.00 -1.04
N GLN A 40 -3.05 4.04 -2.30
CA GLN A 40 -3.78 3.52 -3.46
C GLN A 40 -3.75 1.99 -3.49
N PRO A 41 -4.67 1.34 -4.21
CA PRO A 41 -4.65 -0.11 -4.35
C PRO A 41 -3.34 -0.60 -4.98
N PRO A 42 -2.98 -1.89 -4.80
CA PRO A 42 -1.87 -2.51 -5.50
C PRO A 42 -1.88 -2.20 -7.00
N PRO A 43 -0.70 -2.10 -7.65
CA PRO A 43 -0.56 -1.82 -9.08
C PRO A 43 -0.89 -3.05 -9.94
N ASP A 44 -2.01 -3.70 -9.62
CA ASP A 44 -2.54 -4.87 -10.32
C ASP A 44 -3.91 -4.51 -10.88
N TYR A 45 -3.91 -4.08 -12.14
CA TYR A 45 -5.11 -3.68 -12.88
C TYR A 45 -5.96 -4.88 -13.35
N ARG A 46 -5.53 -6.12 -13.09
CA ARG A 46 -6.33 -7.32 -13.42
C ARG A 46 -7.44 -7.54 -12.40
N ASN A 47 -7.27 -6.99 -11.20
CA ASN A 47 -8.21 -7.11 -10.10
C ASN A 47 -8.89 -5.75 -9.86
N GLN A 48 -10.17 -5.80 -9.49
CA GLN A 48 -10.83 -4.64 -8.92
C GLN A 48 -10.52 -4.59 -7.42
N TRP A 49 -10.32 -3.38 -6.92
CA TRP A 49 -9.91 -3.13 -5.54
C TRP A 49 -10.93 -2.26 -4.83
N GLN A 50 -11.33 -2.69 -3.63
CA GLN A 50 -12.21 -1.94 -2.74
C GLN A 50 -11.50 -1.65 -1.42
N TRP A 51 -11.70 -0.45 -0.87
CA TRP A 51 -11.21 -0.09 0.46
C TRP A 51 -12.22 -0.54 1.51
N ASP A 52 -11.81 -1.42 2.45
CA ASP A 52 -12.68 -1.90 3.55
C ASP A 52 -12.61 -1.02 4.81
N GLY A 53 -11.90 0.11 4.74
CA GLY A 53 -11.63 0.99 5.88
C GLY A 53 -10.25 0.80 6.50
N LEU A 54 -9.60 -0.35 6.29
CA LEU A 54 -8.28 -0.67 6.85
C LEU A 54 -7.26 -1.14 5.80
N ARG A 55 -7.74 -1.73 4.69
CA ARG A 55 -6.90 -2.27 3.62
C ARG A 55 -7.66 -2.33 2.29
N TRP A 56 -6.91 -2.47 1.21
CA TRP A 56 -7.47 -2.86 -0.09
C TRP A 56 -7.76 -4.36 -0.11
N ILE A 57 -8.99 -4.71 -0.46
CA ILE A 57 -9.43 -6.09 -0.70
C ILE A 57 -9.67 -6.29 -2.19
N LYS A 58 -9.34 -7.48 -2.70
CA LYS A 58 -9.71 -7.89 -4.06
C LYS A 58 -11.21 -8.12 -4.08
N THR A 59 -11.90 -7.50 -5.01
CA THR A 59 -13.30 -7.82 -5.29
C THR A 59 -13.34 -8.72 -6.50
N ASP A 60 -13.80 -9.95 -6.31
CA ASP A 60 -14.13 -10.86 -7.41
C ASP A 60 -15.42 -10.34 -8.06
N SER A 61 -15.31 -9.38 -8.98
CA SER A 61 -16.41 -9.13 -9.91
C SER A 61 -16.35 -10.19 -11.01
N PRO A 62 -17.38 -11.03 -11.18
CA PRO A 62 -17.47 -11.86 -12.37
C PRO A 62 -17.60 -10.91 -13.57
N LEU A 63 -16.66 -11.03 -14.51
CA LEU A 63 -16.82 -10.50 -15.86
C LEU A 63 -17.91 -11.29 -16.60
#